data_AF-D4AS71-F1
#
_entry.id   AF-D4AS71-F1
#
_cell.length_a   1.000
_cell.length_b   1.000
_cell.length_c   1.000
_cell.angle_alpha   90.00
_cell.angle_beta   90.00
_cell.angle_gamma   90.00
#
_symmetry.space_group_name_H-M   'P 1'
#
loop_
_entity.id
_entity.type
_entity.pdbx_description
1 polymer ?
#
loop_
_entity_poly.entity_id
_entity_poly.type
_entity_poly.pdbx_seq_one_letter_code
_entity_poly.pdbx_strand_id
1 'polypeptide(L)'
;MAKSKSGREAKRLIYSKTLRTFKEQRRNNSETVRNNHTTTKQSPSNHQAIKKQRNNETTKQLSLIPAFNCEILCSHAISCGYRHINTSQESGNEAEVGEAVRKSGIPRQEFFLAIKVSMQWSSAGETYSKIIESVNKIGGMGGYVDLLLIQSLSHNVQKRCDMWFTLEHVLKKGKTRRIGVCDYTLLPFLQIGSYSDIGPPHVIQLELNPWNQQKELVRHLRHHGVVIEAYCSMTGNAMILDFDLVSLAVKYNKTPHQVLIRYSLQKGWVPLLSSTNVYHITSNTNVFDFSLTEEEMNTLDLKDDGMWGHSRWDIPHA
;
A
#
# COMPACT_ATOMS: atom_id res chain seq x y z
N MET A 1 26.14 25.75 6.90
CA MET A 1 26.03 24.77 5.80
C MET A 1 26.79 23.44 6.01
N ALA A 2 27.79 23.34 6.90
CA ALA A 2 28.60 22.12 7.09
C ALA A 2 27.92 20.95 7.84
N LYS A 3 27.04 21.22 8.83
CA LYS A 3 26.33 20.16 9.61
C LYS A 3 25.38 19.29 8.77
N SER A 4 24.94 19.77 7.60
CA SER A 4 24.02 19.01 6.73
C SER A 4 24.73 18.01 5.80
N LYS A 5 26.03 18.19 5.51
CA LYS A 5 26.81 17.26 4.67
C LYS A 5 27.23 16.02 5.44
N SER A 6 27.71 16.15 6.68
CA SER A 6 28.17 14.99 7.48
C SER A 6 27.03 14.05 7.86
N GLY A 7 25.82 14.59 8.10
CA GLY A 7 24.63 13.77 8.33
C GLY A 7 24.18 12.98 7.09
N ARG A 8 24.39 13.52 5.88
CA ARG A 8 24.10 12.81 4.61
C ARG A 8 25.06 11.66 4.37
N GLU A 9 26.34 11.87 4.63
CA GLU A 9 27.37 10.82 4.49
C GLU A 9 27.16 9.69 5.50
N ALA A 10 26.82 10.02 6.75
CA ALA A 10 26.50 9.02 7.77
C ALA A 10 25.26 8.18 7.41
N LYS A 11 24.17 8.80 6.95
CA LYS A 11 22.97 8.08 6.47
C LYS A 11 23.28 7.19 5.27
N ARG A 12 24.01 7.70 4.26
CA ARG A 12 24.46 6.90 3.10
C ARG A 12 25.33 5.72 3.50
N LEU A 13 26.18 5.88 4.51
CA LEU A 13 27.03 4.80 5.02
C LEU A 13 26.20 3.70 5.70
N ILE A 14 25.20 4.06 6.49
CA ILE A 14 24.29 3.11 7.14
C ILE A 14 23.50 2.32 6.08
N TYR A 15 22.84 3.01 5.15
CA TYR A 15 22.07 2.35 4.09
C TYR A 15 22.97 1.49 3.19
N SER A 16 24.18 1.94 2.86
CA SER A 16 25.10 1.15 2.04
C SER A 16 25.62 -0.10 2.75
N LYS A 17 25.88 -0.05 4.06
CA LYS A 17 26.25 -1.23 4.86
C LYS A 17 25.09 -2.23 4.90
N THR A 18 23.87 -1.79 5.21
CA THR A 18 22.68 -2.66 5.24
C THR A 18 22.40 -3.28 3.88
N LEU A 19 22.56 -2.53 2.77
CA LEU A 19 22.43 -3.03 1.41
C LEU A 19 23.48 -4.11 1.06
N ARG A 20 24.72 -3.98 1.55
CA ARG A 20 25.78 -4.99 1.34
C ARG A 20 25.47 -6.28 2.08
N THR A 21 25.15 -6.20 3.36
CA THR A 21 24.79 -7.37 4.17
C THR A 21 23.59 -8.13 3.60
N PHE A 22 22.57 -7.41 3.12
CA PHE A 22 21.40 -8.05 2.51
C PHE A 22 21.73 -8.75 1.18
N LYS A 23 22.57 -8.13 0.34
CA LYS A 23 23.05 -8.77 -0.91
C LYS A 23 23.86 -10.03 -0.64
N GLU A 24 24.69 -10.03 0.40
CA GLU A 24 25.46 -11.19 0.83
C GLU A 24 24.55 -12.31 1.35
N GLN A 25 23.56 -12.01 2.19
CA GLN A 25 22.57 -12.99 2.66
C GLN A 25 21.75 -13.60 1.52
N ARG A 26 21.32 -12.78 0.55
CA ARG A 26 20.59 -13.29 -0.62
C ARG A 26 21.45 -14.15 -1.52
N ARG A 27 22.73 -13.81 -1.68
CA ARG A 27 23.69 -14.62 -2.44
C ARG A 27 23.88 -15.99 -1.79
N ASN A 28 24.09 -16.02 -0.48
CA ASN A 28 24.23 -17.25 0.29
C ASN A 28 22.97 -18.14 0.17
N ASN A 29 21.77 -17.57 0.30
CA ASN A 29 20.52 -18.33 0.13
C ASN A 29 20.32 -18.81 -1.33
N SER A 30 20.71 -18.02 -2.33
CA SER A 30 20.60 -18.42 -3.74
C SER A 30 21.56 -19.54 -4.12
N GLU A 31 22.75 -19.59 -3.50
CA GLU A 31 23.73 -20.68 -3.66
C GLU A 31 23.22 -21.96 -2.98
N THR A 32 22.50 -21.86 -1.86
CA THR A 32 21.85 -23.01 -1.21
C THR A 32 20.70 -23.59 -2.05
N VAL A 33 19.92 -22.75 -2.71
CA VAL A 33 18.78 -23.19 -3.56
C VAL A 33 19.27 -23.76 -4.91
N ARG A 34 20.37 -23.25 -5.48
CA ARG A 34 20.93 -23.77 -6.75
C ARG A 34 21.44 -25.21 -6.65
N ASN A 35 21.85 -25.66 -5.47
CA ASN A 35 22.36 -27.01 -5.28
C ASN A 35 21.27 -28.10 -5.23
N ASN A 36 19.98 -27.74 -5.27
CA ASN A 36 18.89 -28.69 -5.08
C ASN A 36 18.00 -28.96 -6.31
N HIS A 37 18.19 -28.32 -7.47
CA HIS A 37 17.30 -28.52 -8.63
C HIS A 37 18.05 -28.72 -9.96
N THR A 38 18.16 -29.98 -10.39
CA THR A 38 18.44 -30.37 -11.78
C THR A 38 17.33 -31.29 -12.30
N THR A 39 16.40 -30.78 -13.13
CA THR A 39 15.80 -31.59 -14.22
C THR A 39 14.98 -30.77 -15.25
N THR A 40 15.27 -31.07 -16.53
CA THR A 40 14.48 -31.04 -17.79
C THR A 40 13.64 -29.82 -18.20
N LYS A 41 14.07 -29.20 -19.32
CA LYS A 41 13.33 -28.21 -20.14
C LYS A 41 12.45 -28.92 -21.18
N GLN A 42 11.20 -28.48 -21.34
CA GLN A 42 10.40 -28.64 -22.56
C GLN A 42 9.82 -27.28 -22.99
N SER A 43 9.76 -27.07 -24.30
CA SER A 43 9.44 -25.83 -25.03
C SER A 43 7.92 -25.58 -25.15
N PRO A 44 7.42 -24.32 -25.08
CA PRO A 44 5.99 -24.04 -25.23
C PRO A 44 5.59 -23.69 -26.68
N SER A 45 4.45 -24.22 -27.12
CA SER A 45 3.81 -23.96 -28.41
C SER A 45 2.78 -22.80 -28.34
N ASN A 46 2.39 -22.32 -29.53
CA ASN A 46 1.63 -21.11 -29.91
C ASN A 46 0.29 -20.78 -29.20
N HIS A 47 -0.08 -21.43 -28.10
CA HIS A 47 -1.29 -21.11 -27.32
C HIS A 47 -1.16 -19.88 -26.39
N GLN A 48 0.07 -19.39 -26.15
CA GLN A 48 0.33 -18.26 -25.24
C GLN A 48 0.01 -16.88 -25.85
N ALA A 49 0.01 -16.74 -27.18
CA ALA A 49 -0.23 -15.46 -27.84
C ALA A 49 -1.70 -15.00 -27.75
N ILE A 50 -2.65 -15.94 -27.86
CA ILE A 50 -4.09 -15.64 -27.87
C ILE A 50 -4.63 -15.35 -26.45
N LYS A 51 -4.03 -15.94 -25.41
CA LYS A 51 -4.31 -15.59 -24.00
C LYS A 51 -3.80 -14.19 -23.62
N LYS A 52 -2.68 -13.75 -24.21
CA LYS A 52 -2.08 -12.43 -23.94
C LYS A 52 -2.96 -11.26 -24.42
N GLN A 53 -3.61 -11.41 -25.58
CA GLN A 53 -4.51 -10.37 -26.11
C GLN A 53 -5.82 -10.27 -25.32
N ARG A 54 -6.44 -11.40 -24.95
CA ARG A 54 -7.65 -11.37 -24.11
C ARG A 54 -7.39 -10.81 -22.72
N ASN A 55 -6.24 -11.11 -22.11
CA ASN A 55 -5.90 -10.55 -20.80
C ASN A 55 -5.75 -9.02 -20.82
N ASN A 56 -5.21 -8.42 -21.89
CA ASN A 56 -5.02 -6.97 -21.95
C ASN A 56 -6.34 -6.17 -21.99
N GLU A 57 -7.42 -6.74 -22.53
CA GLU A 57 -8.74 -6.10 -22.53
C GLU A 57 -9.46 -6.24 -21.19
N THR A 58 -9.33 -7.39 -20.51
CA THR A 58 -9.93 -7.59 -19.18
C THR A 58 -9.18 -6.86 -18.05
N THR A 59 -7.89 -6.59 -18.22
CA THR A 59 -7.06 -5.87 -17.21
C THR A 59 -7.43 -4.38 -17.10
N LYS A 60 -8.21 -3.82 -18.04
CA LYS A 60 -8.68 -2.43 -17.99
C LYS A 60 -9.95 -2.21 -17.18
N GLN A 61 -10.58 -3.28 -16.69
CA GLN A 61 -11.74 -3.18 -15.81
C GLN A 61 -11.27 -3.22 -14.35
N LEU A 62 -10.45 -2.23 -13.94
CA LEU A 62 -10.56 -1.77 -12.56
C LEU A 62 -12.05 -1.51 -12.34
N SER A 63 -12.59 -1.97 -11.22
CA SER A 63 -13.90 -1.54 -10.72
C SER A 63 -13.84 -0.05 -10.41
N LEU A 64 -13.77 0.76 -11.45
CA LEU A 64 -13.93 2.20 -11.41
C LEU A 64 -15.35 2.39 -10.90
N ILE A 65 -15.45 2.67 -9.61
CA ILE A 65 -16.66 3.18 -9.01
C ILE A 65 -17.01 4.39 -9.87
N PRO A 66 -18.15 4.36 -10.60
CA PRO A 66 -18.55 5.50 -11.40
C PRO A 66 -18.48 6.73 -10.54
N ALA A 67 -18.04 7.81 -11.15
CA ALA A 67 -17.64 9.00 -10.43
C ALA A 67 -18.75 9.44 -9.42
N PHE A 68 -20.00 9.55 -9.90
CA PHE A 68 -21.17 9.84 -9.06
C PHE A 68 -21.35 8.92 -7.83
N ASN A 69 -20.97 7.65 -7.92
CA ASN A 69 -21.05 6.71 -6.81
C ASN A 69 -19.93 6.93 -5.78
N CYS A 70 -18.76 7.44 -6.17
CA CYS A 70 -17.65 7.65 -5.24
C CYS A 70 -17.97 8.74 -4.21
N GLU A 71 -18.55 9.86 -4.64
CA GLU A 71 -18.97 10.94 -3.73
C GLU A 71 -19.96 10.42 -2.69
N ILE A 72 -21.01 9.71 -3.14
CA ILE A 72 -22.06 9.16 -2.27
C ILE A 72 -21.47 8.17 -1.25
N LEU A 73 -20.62 7.24 -1.71
CA LEU A 73 -20.00 6.26 -0.83
C LEU A 73 -19.03 6.90 0.16
N CYS A 74 -18.27 7.92 -0.26
CA CYS A 74 -17.40 8.69 0.62
C CYS A 74 -18.22 9.46 1.66
N SER A 75 -19.29 10.14 1.24
CA SER A 75 -20.19 10.86 2.14
C SER A 75 -20.82 9.92 3.19
N HIS A 76 -21.22 8.72 2.80
CA HIS A 76 -21.69 7.68 3.72
C HIS A 76 -20.60 7.18 4.67
N ALA A 77 -19.37 6.96 4.19
CA ALA A 77 -18.25 6.61 5.06
C ALA A 77 -17.98 7.72 6.09
N ILE A 78 -17.98 8.99 5.66
CA ILE A 78 -17.75 10.13 6.55
C ILE A 78 -18.84 10.21 7.64
N SER A 79 -20.11 9.98 7.29
CA SER A 79 -21.22 9.96 8.26
C SER A 79 -21.12 8.79 9.25
N CYS A 80 -20.53 7.65 8.83
CA CYS A 80 -20.19 6.53 9.71
C CYS A 80 -18.96 6.79 10.61
N GLY A 81 -18.29 7.94 10.47
CA GLY A 81 -17.15 8.33 11.32
C GLY A 81 -15.78 8.13 10.67
N TYR A 82 -15.70 7.72 9.40
CA TYR A 82 -14.40 7.65 8.71
C TYR A 82 -13.78 9.05 8.57
N ARG A 83 -12.49 9.14 8.86
CA ARG A 83 -11.68 10.36 8.69
C ARG A 83 -10.43 10.15 7.87
N HIS A 84 -10.02 8.91 7.63
CA HIS A 84 -8.95 8.57 6.70
C HIS A 84 -9.55 8.13 5.36
N ILE A 85 -9.29 8.87 4.29
CA ILE A 85 -9.74 8.53 2.94
C ILE A 85 -8.52 8.41 2.01
N ASN A 86 -8.44 7.31 1.28
CA ASN A 86 -7.36 6.99 0.36
C ASN A 86 -7.89 6.91 -1.08
N THR A 87 -7.20 7.54 -2.02
CA THR A 87 -7.52 7.49 -3.46
C THR A 87 -6.23 7.45 -4.30
N SER A 88 -6.36 7.32 -5.62
CA SER A 88 -5.25 7.34 -6.56
C SER A 88 -5.59 8.16 -7.81
N GLN A 89 -4.56 8.68 -8.47
CA GLN A 89 -4.69 9.28 -9.80
C GLN A 89 -5.31 8.32 -10.81
N GLU A 90 -5.01 7.03 -10.69
CA GLU A 90 -5.53 5.99 -11.59
C GLU A 90 -7.02 5.68 -11.35
N SER A 91 -7.52 5.88 -10.13
CA SER A 91 -8.95 5.72 -9.84
C SER A 91 -9.82 6.85 -10.40
N GLY A 92 -9.23 8.02 -10.68
CA GLY A 92 -9.90 9.15 -11.32
C GLY A 92 -10.99 9.84 -10.47
N ASN A 93 -11.15 9.48 -9.20
CA ASN A 93 -12.25 9.95 -8.33
C ASN A 93 -11.82 11.01 -7.29
N GLU A 94 -10.64 11.60 -7.45
CA GLU A 94 -10.06 12.57 -6.52
C GLU A 94 -10.98 13.78 -6.27
N ALA A 95 -11.62 14.31 -7.31
CA ALA A 95 -12.52 15.47 -7.18
C ALA A 95 -13.75 15.16 -6.31
N GLU A 96 -14.16 13.90 -6.24
CA GLU A 96 -15.39 13.44 -5.61
C GLU A 96 -15.17 13.13 -4.15
N VAL A 97 -14.00 12.58 -3.83
CA VAL A 97 -13.48 12.56 -2.48
C VAL A 97 -13.42 13.99 -1.92
N GLY A 98 -12.87 14.93 -2.70
CA GLY A 98 -12.83 16.34 -2.31
C GLY A 98 -14.21 16.97 -2.11
N GLU A 99 -15.18 16.62 -2.96
CA GLU A 99 -16.57 17.06 -2.84
C GLU A 99 -17.26 16.49 -1.59
N ALA A 100 -17.15 15.18 -1.34
CA ALA A 100 -17.70 14.53 -0.15
C ALA A 100 -17.14 15.15 1.14
N VAL A 101 -15.83 15.38 1.20
CA VAL A 101 -15.18 16.05 2.35
C VAL A 101 -15.74 17.46 2.54
N ARG A 102 -15.87 18.27 1.49
CA ARG A 102 -16.42 19.63 1.59
C ARG A 102 -17.89 19.63 2.01
N LYS A 103 -18.72 18.77 1.41
CA LYS A 103 -20.16 18.63 1.73
C LYS A 103 -20.40 18.19 3.17
N SER A 104 -19.46 17.44 3.75
CA SER A 104 -19.60 16.96 5.14
C SER A 104 -19.68 18.08 6.18
N GLY A 105 -19.18 19.29 5.87
CA GLY A 105 -19.10 20.40 6.81
C GLY A 105 -18.09 20.21 7.95
N ILE A 106 -17.38 19.07 7.99
CA ILE A 106 -16.36 18.78 9.00
C ILE A 106 -15.07 19.54 8.65
N PRO A 107 -14.36 20.15 9.63
CA PRO A 107 -13.12 20.86 9.37
C PRO A 107 -12.05 20.00 8.68
N ARG A 108 -11.37 20.56 7.66
CA ARG A 108 -10.36 19.86 6.86
C ARG A 108 -9.28 19.18 7.72
N GLN A 109 -8.88 19.78 8.83
CA GLN A 109 -7.84 19.25 9.73
C GLN A 109 -8.25 17.97 10.49
N GLU A 110 -9.54 17.62 10.52
CA GLU A 110 -10.00 16.35 11.10
C GLU A 110 -9.88 15.17 10.13
N PHE A 111 -9.54 15.43 8.86
CA PHE A 111 -9.35 14.39 7.86
C PHE A 111 -7.87 14.07 7.62
N PHE A 112 -7.61 12.80 7.36
CA PHE A 112 -6.37 12.31 6.78
C PHE A 112 -6.63 11.89 5.32
N LEU A 113 -6.20 12.71 4.37
CA LEU A 113 -6.45 12.49 2.94
C LEU A 113 -5.16 12.03 2.24
N ALA A 114 -5.22 10.88 1.59
CA ALA A 114 -4.07 10.25 0.94
C ALA A 114 -4.28 10.04 -0.56
N ILE A 115 -3.25 10.35 -1.36
CA ILE A 115 -3.26 10.14 -2.82
C ILE A 115 -2.08 9.27 -3.24
N LYS A 116 -2.35 8.23 -4.02
CA LYS A 116 -1.33 7.50 -4.79
C LYS A 116 -1.08 8.18 -6.12
N VAL A 117 0.18 8.52 -6.36
CA VAL A 117 0.67 9.19 -7.56
C VAL A 117 1.13 8.16 -8.56
N SER A 118 0.63 8.28 -9.80
CA SER A 118 0.99 7.37 -10.89
C SER A 118 2.41 7.64 -11.40
N MET A 119 3.08 6.57 -11.82
CA MET A 119 4.44 6.58 -12.37
C MET A 119 4.48 6.77 -13.90
N GLN A 120 3.34 7.04 -14.53
CA GLN A 120 3.19 7.09 -15.98
C GLN A 120 3.67 8.40 -16.63
N TRP A 121 3.89 9.45 -15.85
CA TRP A 121 4.25 10.78 -16.35
C TRP A 121 5.69 10.81 -16.88
N SER A 122 5.91 11.60 -17.93
CA SER A 122 7.12 11.55 -18.76
C SER A 122 8.28 12.40 -18.23
N SER A 123 7.98 13.42 -17.42
CA SER A 123 8.98 14.33 -16.85
C SER A 123 8.68 14.71 -15.39
N ALA A 124 9.69 15.21 -14.68
CA ALA A 124 9.53 15.72 -13.31
C ALA A 124 8.57 16.91 -13.24
N GLY A 125 8.60 17.81 -14.24
CA GLY A 125 7.69 18.96 -14.31
C GLY A 125 6.24 18.55 -14.52
N GLU A 126 5.99 17.59 -15.41
CA GLU A 126 4.66 17.02 -15.63
C GLU A 126 4.16 16.30 -14.37
N THR A 127 5.01 15.48 -13.75
CA THR A 127 4.71 14.77 -12.50
C THR A 127 4.32 15.75 -11.39
N TYR A 128 5.11 16.80 -11.17
CA TYR A 128 4.80 17.84 -10.20
C TYR A 128 3.45 18.49 -10.49
N SER A 129 3.21 18.87 -11.74
CA SER A 129 1.97 19.54 -12.15
C SER A 129 0.75 18.66 -11.90
N LYS A 130 0.85 17.36 -12.20
CA LYS A 130 -0.20 16.37 -11.96
C LYS A 130 -0.44 16.11 -10.47
N ILE A 131 0.61 16.10 -9.66
CA ILE A 131 0.45 16.03 -8.20
C ILE A 131 -0.29 17.26 -7.67
N ILE A 132 0.07 18.46 -8.12
CA ILE A 132 -0.61 19.69 -7.67
C ILE A 132 -2.07 19.72 -8.12
N GLU A 133 -2.36 19.24 -9.34
CA GLU A 133 -3.74 19.07 -9.83
C GLU A 133 -4.54 18.16 -8.89
N SER A 134 -4.00 16.98 -8.56
CA SER A 134 -4.58 16.03 -7.59
C SER A 134 -4.81 16.64 -6.20
N VAL A 135 -3.81 17.37 -5.69
CA VAL A 135 -3.91 18.06 -4.39
C VAL A 135 -5.03 19.10 -4.42
N ASN A 136 -5.18 19.86 -5.50
CA ASN A 136 -6.25 20.85 -5.62
C ASN A 136 -7.64 20.21 -5.75
N LYS A 137 -7.75 19.05 -6.42
CA LYS A 137 -9.02 18.31 -6.54
C LYS A 137 -9.57 17.87 -5.17
N ILE A 138 -8.70 17.40 -4.29
CA ILE A 138 -9.09 16.90 -2.96
C ILE A 138 -9.06 18.00 -1.89
N GLY A 139 -7.92 18.67 -1.76
CA GLY A 139 -7.66 19.64 -0.71
C GLY A 139 -8.21 21.04 -0.99
N GLY A 140 -8.79 21.27 -2.17
CA GLY A 140 -9.20 22.59 -2.66
C GLY A 140 -8.03 23.41 -3.21
N MET A 141 -8.35 24.49 -3.93
CA MET A 141 -7.37 25.37 -4.54
C MET A 141 -6.39 25.93 -3.51
N GLY A 142 -5.10 25.61 -3.66
CA GLY A 142 -4.07 26.07 -2.74
C GLY A 142 -3.95 25.24 -1.46
N GLY A 143 -4.80 24.23 -1.27
CA GLY A 143 -4.83 23.36 -0.10
C GLY A 143 -3.69 22.35 -0.03
N TYR A 144 -3.91 21.30 0.78
CA TYR A 144 -2.94 20.24 1.04
C TYR A 144 -3.63 18.87 1.21
N VAL A 145 -2.84 17.81 1.07
CA VAL A 145 -3.20 16.44 1.45
C VAL A 145 -2.29 15.95 2.59
N ASP A 146 -2.70 14.91 3.30
CA ASP A 146 -1.94 14.42 4.45
C ASP A 146 -0.82 13.48 4.02
N LEU A 147 -1.06 12.71 2.95
CA LEU A 147 -0.12 11.72 2.45
C LEU A 147 -0.10 11.67 0.91
N LEU A 148 1.11 11.63 0.35
CA LEU A 148 1.36 11.26 -1.04
C LEU A 148 2.18 9.98 -1.10
N LEU A 149 1.77 9.04 -1.94
CA LEU A 149 2.43 7.74 -2.08
C LEU A 149 2.83 7.52 -3.53
N ILE A 150 4.00 6.91 -3.78
CA ILE A 150 4.29 6.34 -5.10
C ILE A 150 3.42 5.09 -5.28
N GLN A 151 2.56 5.07 -6.30
CA GLN A 151 1.56 4.01 -6.47
C GLN A 151 2.15 2.63 -6.73
N SER A 152 3.22 2.55 -7.51
CA SER A 152 3.80 1.26 -7.91
C SER A 152 5.31 1.34 -8.11
N LEU A 153 5.96 0.19 -7.99
CA LEU A 153 7.40 0.06 -8.15
C LEU A 153 7.79 0.05 -9.63
N SER A 154 8.34 1.17 -10.13
CA SER A 154 9.01 1.18 -11.44
C SER A 154 10.31 0.39 -11.38
N HIS A 155 10.60 -0.46 -12.38
CA HIS A 155 11.91 -1.12 -12.51
C HIS A 155 13.05 -0.15 -12.81
N ASN A 156 12.75 0.99 -13.45
CA ASN A 156 13.73 2.03 -13.74
C ASN A 156 14.07 2.82 -12.46
N VAL A 157 15.33 2.71 -12.01
CA VAL A 157 15.86 3.37 -10.81
C VAL A 157 15.78 4.89 -10.92
N GLN A 158 16.16 5.46 -12.06
CA GLN A 158 16.15 6.91 -12.26
C GLN A 158 14.74 7.47 -12.13
N LYS A 159 13.73 6.80 -12.72
CA LYS A 159 12.32 7.19 -12.55
C LYS A 159 11.88 7.17 -11.07
N ARG A 160 12.35 6.18 -10.28
CA ARG A 160 12.06 6.15 -8.83
C ARG A 160 12.70 7.32 -8.09
N CYS A 161 13.95 7.65 -8.42
CA CYS A 161 14.66 8.80 -7.85
C CYS A 161 13.94 10.11 -8.18
N ASP A 162 13.60 10.33 -9.45
CA ASP A 162 12.96 11.56 -9.92
C ASP A 162 11.57 11.76 -9.30
N MET A 163 10.77 10.69 -9.22
CA MET A 163 9.48 10.71 -8.51
C MET A 163 9.67 11.05 -7.03
N TRP A 164 10.63 10.40 -6.35
CA TRP A 164 10.89 10.65 -4.94
C TRP A 164 11.31 12.09 -4.67
N PHE A 165 12.22 12.64 -5.48
CA PHE A 165 12.61 14.05 -5.39
C PHE A 165 11.44 15.00 -5.63
N THR A 166 10.53 14.65 -6.53
CA THR A 166 9.31 15.41 -6.75
C THR A 166 8.42 15.40 -5.50
N LEU A 167 8.22 14.24 -4.87
CA LEU A 167 7.47 14.14 -3.62
C LEU A 167 8.13 14.93 -2.48
N GLU A 168 9.46 14.88 -2.34
CA GLU A 168 10.20 15.69 -1.37
C GLU A 168 10.03 17.19 -1.62
N HIS A 169 10.00 17.62 -2.90
CA HIS A 169 9.75 19.01 -3.24
C HIS A 169 8.33 19.45 -2.86
N VAL A 170 7.32 18.64 -3.17
CA VAL A 170 5.91 18.88 -2.81
C VAL A 170 5.73 18.93 -1.28
N LEU A 171 6.43 18.07 -0.54
CA LEU A 171 6.47 18.10 0.93
C LEU A 171 7.08 19.41 1.46
N LYS A 172 8.24 19.83 0.93
CA LYS A 172 8.90 21.09 1.31
C LYS A 172 8.02 22.32 1.02
N LYS A 173 7.16 22.26 0.00
CA LYS A 173 6.17 23.30 -0.34
C LYS A 173 4.91 23.27 0.54
N GLY A 174 4.79 22.32 1.46
CA GLY A 174 3.64 22.20 2.36
C GLY A 174 2.36 21.70 1.69
N LYS A 175 2.45 21.12 0.49
CA LYS A 175 1.31 20.59 -0.28
C LYS A 175 0.93 19.17 0.12
N THR A 176 1.86 18.47 0.78
CA THR A 176 1.56 17.27 1.55
C THR A 176 2.17 17.38 2.95
N ARG A 177 1.68 16.60 3.92
CA ARG A 177 2.30 16.47 5.25
C ARG A 177 3.27 15.30 5.35
N ARG A 178 3.05 14.25 4.56
CA ARG A 178 3.85 13.01 4.54
C ARG A 178 4.02 12.49 3.12
N ILE A 179 5.08 11.72 2.93
CA ILE A 179 5.38 11.02 1.67
C ILE A 179 5.71 9.57 1.96
N GLY A 180 5.29 8.68 1.07
CA GLY A 180 5.42 7.24 1.22
C GLY A 180 5.52 6.48 -0.11
N VAL A 181 5.47 5.16 -0.04
CA VAL A 181 5.50 4.25 -1.20
C VAL A 181 4.47 3.12 -1.07
N CYS A 182 4.07 2.51 -2.16
CA CYS A 182 3.19 1.33 -2.19
C CYS A 182 3.92 0.17 -2.89
N ASP A 183 3.85 -1.03 -2.32
CA ASP A 183 4.40 -2.28 -2.88
C ASP A 183 5.92 -2.27 -3.12
N TYR A 184 6.65 -1.56 -2.28
CA TYR A 184 8.11 -1.61 -2.29
C TYR A 184 8.60 -2.80 -1.47
N THR A 185 9.34 -3.70 -2.12
CA THR A 185 10.12 -4.71 -1.42
C THR A 185 11.30 -4.07 -0.67
N LEU A 186 11.95 -4.84 0.23
CA LEU A 186 13.00 -4.34 1.11
C LEU A 186 14.14 -3.62 0.36
N LEU A 187 14.59 -4.17 -0.77
CA LEU A 187 15.75 -3.61 -1.49
C LEU A 187 15.44 -2.24 -2.12
N PRO A 188 14.38 -2.05 -2.94
CA PRO A 188 13.95 -0.72 -3.39
C PRO A 188 13.66 0.25 -2.26
N PHE A 189 13.07 -0.22 -1.15
CA PHE A 189 12.80 0.62 0.02
C PHE A 189 14.11 1.18 0.61
N LEU A 190 15.11 0.32 0.82
CA LEU A 190 16.43 0.73 1.30
C LEU A 190 17.17 1.64 0.33
N GLN A 191 16.97 1.47 -0.98
CA GLN A 191 17.57 2.35 -1.99
C GLN A 191 17.12 3.81 -1.83
N ILE A 192 15.88 4.06 -1.40
CA ILE A 192 15.39 5.43 -1.14
C ILE A 192 16.31 6.16 -0.16
N GLY A 193 16.76 5.49 0.89
CA GLY A 193 17.67 6.09 1.88
C GLY A 193 19.04 6.51 1.31
N SER A 194 19.45 5.99 0.14
CA SER A 194 20.70 6.39 -0.50
C SER A 194 20.63 7.75 -1.20
N TYR A 195 19.43 8.15 -1.64
CA TYR A 195 19.22 9.39 -2.41
C TYR A 195 18.27 10.39 -1.74
N SER A 196 17.43 9.99 -0.80
CA SER A 196 16.50 10.88 -0.08
C SER A 196 17.22 11.91 0.80
N ASP A 197 16.73 13.15 0.76
CA ASP A 197 17.14 14.21 1.70
C ASP A 197 16.38 14.13 3.04
N ILE A 198 15.16 13.60 3.03
CA ILE A 198 14.22 13.67 4.17
C ILE A 198 14.37 12.46 5.10
N GLY A 199 14.63 11.26 4.55
CA GLY A 199 14.79 10.04 5.33
C GLY A 199 14.04 8.86 4.70
N PRO A 200 13.81 7.76 5.43
CA PRO A 200 12.95 6.71 4.93
C PRO A 200 11.54 7.24 4.65
N PRO A 201 10.78 6.59 3.76
CA PRO A 201 9.35 6.83 3.62
C PRO A 201 8.63 6.83 4.97
N HIS A 202 7.70 7.77 5.18
CA HIS A 202 6.94 7.86 6.43
C HIS A 202 5.90 6.73 6.52
N VAL A 203 5.37 6.34 5.37
CA VAL A 203 4.32 5.34 5.22
C VAL A 203 4.71 4.39 4.10
N ILE A 204 4.40 3.11 4.27
CA ILE A 204 4.35 2.15 3.19
C ILE A 204 3.01 1.44 3.17
N GLN A 205 2.43 1.33 1.98
CA GLN A 205 1.27 0.50 1.73
C GLN A 205 1.69 -0.86 1.22
N LEU A 206 1.17 -1.92 1.83
CA LEU A 206 1.45 -3.31 1.47
C LEU A 206 0.18 -4.15 1.51
N GLU A 207 0.12 -5.18 0.67
CA GLU A 207 -0.82 -6.27 0.86
C GLU A 207 -0.41 -7.06 2.10
N LEU A 208 -1.22 -6.97 3.16
CA LEU A 208 -1.00 -7.70 4.40
C LEU A 208 -2.31 -8.30 4.91
N ASN A 209 -2.26 -9.59 5.22
CA ASN A 209 -3.36 -10.37 5.77
C ASN A 209 -2.78 -11.63 6.48
N PRO A 210 -3.59 -12.48 7.15
CA PRO A 210 -3.09 -13.69 7.80
C PRO A 210 -2.27 -14.62 6.90
N TRP A 211 -2.59 -14.68 5.60
CA TRP A 211 -1.92 -15.53 4.63
C TRP A 211 -0.69 -14.89 3.97
N ASN A 212 -0.59 -13.56 3.98
CA ASN A 212 0.57 -12.83 3.48
C ASN A 212 1.01 -11.79 4.50
N GLN A 213 1.90 -12.17 5.41
CA GLN A 213 2.29 -11.30 6.53
C GLN A 213 3.58 -10.54 6.29
N GLN A 214 4.38 -10.95 5.30
CA GLN A 214 5.67 -10.34 4.95
C GLN A 214 6.56 -10.04 6.18
N LYS A 215 6.63 -11.00 7.13
CA LYS A 215 7.16 -10.81 8.50
C LYS A 215 8.50 -10.08 8.56
N GLU A 216 9.46 -10.46 7.70
CA GLU A 216 10.80 -9.86 7.66
C GLU A 216 10.76 -8.39 7.22
N LEU A 217 9.98 -8.07 6.18
CA LEU A 217 9.81 -6.70 5.70
C LEU A 217 9.12 -5.85 6.76
N VAL A 218 8.01 -6.34 7.33
CA VAL A 218 7.26 -5.65 8.40
C VAL A 218 8.16 -5.36 9.61
N ARG A 219 8.97 -6.32 10.07
CA ARG A 219 9.91 -6.10 11.18
C ARG A 219 10.90 -4.99 10.86
N HIS A 220 11.46 -4.99 9.65
CA HIS A 220 12.42 -3.98 9.23
C HIS A 220 11.79 -2.58 9.14
N LEU A 221 10.59 -2.47 8.59
CA LEU A 221 9.84 -1.21 8.47
C LEU A 221 9.52 -0.61 9.84
N ARG A 222 9.06 -1.44 10.78
CA ARG A 222 8.80 -1.02 12.17
C ARG A 222 10.05 -0.52 12.88
N HIS A 223 11.18 -1.20 12.70
CA HIS A 223 12.45 -0.77 13.27
C HIS A 223 12.86 0.64 12.80
N HIS A 224 12.46 1.03 11.57
CA HIS A 224 12.72 2.36 11.02
C HIS A 224 11.60 3.39 11.29
N GLY A 225 10.60 3.04 12.12
CA GLY A 225 9.49 3.92 12.45
C GLY A 225 8.54 4.21 11.28
N VAL A 226 8.50 3.32 10.29
CA VAL A 226 7.61 3.46 9.13
C VAL A 226 6.21 2.98 9.50
N VAL A 227 5.20 3.80 9.23
CA VAL A 227 3.80 3.40 9.37
C VAL A 227 3.43 2.44 8.25
N ILE A 228 2.80 1.32 8.61
CA ILE A 228 2.39 0.29 7.67
C ILE A 228 0.89 0.40 7.48
N GLU A 229 0.48 0.70 6.26
CA GLU A 229 -0.90 0.67 5.82
C GLU A 229 -1.17 -0.64 5.08
N ALA A 230 -1.98 -1.50 5.69
CA ALA A 230 -2.33 -2.80 5.15
C ALA A 230 -3.57 -2.65 4.27
N TYR A 231 -3.44 -2.77 2.96
CA TYR A 231 -4.62 -2.91 2.12
C TYR A 231 -5.03 -4.38 2.08
N CYS A 232 -6.30 -4.62 2.39
CA CYS A 232 -6.89 -5.94 2.27
C CYS A 232 -7.53 -6.01 0.88
N SER A 233 -6.75 -6.40 -0.13
CA SER A 233 -7.32 -6.99 -1.35
C SER A 233 -8.25 -8.09 -0.87
N MET A 234 -9.56 -7.88 -1.02
CA MET A 234 -10.58 -8.77 -0.51
C MET A 234 -10.20 -10.19 -0.89
N THR A 235 -9.77 -10.92 0.14
CA THR A 235 -9.45 -12.33 0.16
C THR A 235 -10.29 -13.01 -0.89
N GLY A 236 -9.67 -13.49 -1.98
CA GLY A 236 -10.41 -14.27 -2.98
C GLY A 236 -11.29 -15.28 -2.25
N ASN A 237 -12.55 -15.42 -2.67
CA ASN A 237 -13.68 -16.03 -1.94
C ASN A 237 -13.40 -17.30 -1.10
N ALA A 238 -12.29 -18.01 -1.29
CA ALA A 238 -11.86 -19.14 -0.48
C ALA A 238 -11.32 -18.76 0.91
N MET A 239 -10.51 -17.70 1.05
CA MET A 239 -9.85 -17.35 2.32
C MET A 239 -10.84 -16.85 3.38
N ILE A 240 -11.94 -16.20 2.96
CA ILE A 240 -12.99 -15.75 3.88
C ILE A 240 -13.78 -16.91 4.51
N LEU A 241 -13.69 -18.10 3.92
CA LEU A 241 -14.35 -19.33 4.36
C LEU A 241 -13.43 -20.21 5.23
N ASP A 242 -12.24 -19.72 5.57
CA ASP A 242 -11.33 -20.41 6.46
C ASP A 242 -11.99 -20.76 7.80
N PHE A 243 -11.82 -22.00 8.24
CA PHE A 243 -12.52 -22.53 9.41
C PHE A 243 -12.21 -21.76 10.70
N ASP A 244 -10.95 -21.42 10.92
CA ASP A 244 -10.55 -20.69 12.13
C ASP A 244 -11.09 -19.26 12.09
N LEU A 245 -11.00 -18.60 10.93
CA LEU A 245 -11.56 -17.26 10.75
C LEU A 245 -13.07 -17.23 10.99
N VAL A 246 -13.82 -18.19 10.41
CA VAL A 246 -15.28 -18.30 10.59
C VAL A 246 -15.62 -18.62 12.05
N SER A 247 -14.86 -19.50 12.70
CA SER A 247 -15.06 -19.85 14.12
C SER A 247 -14.88 -18.62 15.02
N LEU A 248 -13.86 -17.79 14.76
CA LEU A 248 -13.66 -16.52 15.46
C LEU A 248 -14.80 -15.54 15.20
N ALA A 249 -15.25 -15.44 13.94
CA ALA A 249 -16.37 -14.58 13.56
C ALA A 249 -17.64 -14.97 14.35
N VAL A 250 -17.95 -16.26 14.45
CA VAL A 250 -19.07 -16.77 15.26
C VAL A 250 -18.86 -16.45 16.74
N LYS A 251 -17.68 -16.73 17.30
CA LYS A 251 -17.36 -16.50 18.72
C LYS A 251 -17.60 -15.05 19.14
N TYR A 252 -17.19 -14.09 18.31
CA TYR A 252 -17.32 -12.66 18.61
C TYR A 252 -18.63 -12.05 18.13
N ASN A 253 -19.52 -12.84 17.51
CA ASN A 253 -20.72 -12.34 16.82
C ASN A 253 -20.37 -11.22 15.82
N LYS A 254 -19.35 -11.48 15.00
CA LYS A 254 -18.80 -10.60 13.97
C LYS A 254 -18.78 -11.30 12.62
N THR A 255 -18.51 -10.52 11.57
CA THR A 255 -18.20 -11.05 10.24
C THR A 255 -16.72 -11.44 10.14
N PRO A 256 -16.35 -12.38 9.27
CA PRO A 256 -14.96 -12.67 8.96
C PRO A 256 -14.14 -11.42 8.58
N HIS A 257 -14.74 -10.47 7.85
CA HIS A 257 -14.09 -9.20 7.49
C HIS A 257 -13.74 -8.36 8.72
N GLN A 258 -14.67 -8.23 9.68
CA GLN A 258 -14.40 -7.51 10.93
C GLN A 258 -13.28 -8.16 11.75
N VAL A 259 -13.20 -9.50 11.75
CA VAL A 259 -12.09 -10.22 12.39
C VAL A 259 -10.76 -9.90 11.71
N LEU A 260 -10.71 -9.87 10.38
CA LEU A 260 -9.49 -9.49 9.64
C LEU A 260 -9.08 -8.02 9.86
N ILE A 261 -10.05 -7.11 9.93
CA ILE A 261 -9.79 -5.71 10.28
C ILE A 261 -9.21 -5.61 11.68
N ARG A 262 -9.83 -6.31 12.65
CA ARG A 262 -9.36 -6.34 14.03
C ARG A 262 -7.96 -6.94 14.16
N TYR A 263 -7.68 -8.02 13.42
CA TYR A 263 -6.36 -8.61 13.31
C TYR A 263 -5.34 -7.56 12.83
N SER A 264 -5.62 -6.87 11.73
CA SER A 264 -4.75 -5.81 11.18
C SER A 264 -4.45 -4.71 12.22
N LEU A 265 -5.49 -4.22 12.90
CA LEU A 265 -5.36 -3.22 13.97
C LEU A 265 -4.50 -3.73 15.13
N GLN A 266 -4.69 -4.97 15.59
CA GLN A 266 -3.92 -5.56 16.69
C GLN A 266 -2.48 -5.90 16.31
N LYS A 267 -2.21 -6.18 15.03
CA LYS A 267 -0.84 -6.24 14.53
C LYS A 267 -0.18 -4.86 14.55
N GLY A 268 -0.94 -3.76 14.65
CA GLY A 268 -0.42 -2.39 14.55
C GLY A 268 -0.26 -1.92 13.11
N TRP A 269 -1.04 -2.49 12.19
CA TRP A 269 -1.17 -2.01 10.82
C TRP A 269 -2.40 -1.10 10.71
N VAL A 270 -2.36 -0.14 9.80
CA VAL A 270 -3.51 0.71 9.46
C VAL A 270 -4.29 0.03 8.35
N PRO A 271 -5.49 -0.55 8.61
CA PRO A 271 -6.27 -1.22 7.57
C PRO A 271 -6.83 -0.21 6.57
N LEU A 272 -6.61 -0.46 5.27
CA LEU A 272 -7.26 0.25 4.18
C LEU A 272 -8.36 -0.62 3.61
N LEU A 273 -9.59 -0.08 3.67
CA LEU A 273 -10.81 -0.78 3.31
C LEU A 273 -11.42 -0.15 2.08
N SER A 274 -11.85 -0.98 1.14
CA SER A 274 -12.65 -0.55 -0.01
C SER A 274 -13.96 -1.33 -0.03
N SER A 275 -15.06 -0.64 -0.31
CA SER A 275 -16.35 -1.28 -0.52
C SER A 275 -17.27 -0.37 -1.31
N THR A 276 -18.09 -0.97 -2.16
CA THR A 276 -19.22 -0.32 -2.83
C THR A 276 -20.55 -0.58 -2.12
N ASN A 277 -20.54 -1.42 -1.08
CA ASN A 277 -21.74 -1.77 -0.32
C ASN A 277 -21.79 -0.94 0.96
N VAL A 278 -22.81 -0.08 1.08
CA VAL A 278 -23.03 0.80 2.24
C VAL A 278 -23.14 0.03 3.57
N TYR A 279 -23.72 -1.18 3.55
CA TYR A 279 -23.80 -2.03 4.74
C TYR A 279 -22.42 -2.50 5.19
N HIS A 280 -21.53 -2.81 4.25
CA HIS A 280 -20.15 -3.20 4.59
C HIS A 280 -19.37 -1.98 5.10
N ILE A 281 -19.53 -0.80 4.49
CA ILE A 281 -18.89 0.44 4.97
C ILE A 281 -19.24 0.69 6.43
N THR A 282 -20.52 0.61 6.79
CA THR A 282 -20.97 0.78 8.18
C THR A 282 -20.52 -0.38 9.07
N SER A 283 -20.66 -1.63 8.63
CA SER A 283 -20.27 -2.79 9.44
C SER A 283 -18.77 -2.78 9.78
N ASN A 284 -17.94 -2.29 8.86
CA ASN A 284 -16.49 -2.23 9.04
C ASN A 284 -16.04 -1.29 10.18
N THR A 285 -16.90 -0.40 10.69
CA THR A 285 -16.58 0.43 11.86
C THR A 285 -16.73 -0.31 13.18
N ASN A 286 -17.46 -1.43 13.19
CA ASN A 286 -17.81 -2.17 14.42
C ASN A 286 -16.72 -3.19 14.79
N VAL A 287 -15.49 -2.69 14.93
CA VAL A 287 -14.26 -3.47 15.16
C VAL A 287 -13.47 -3.02 16.40
N PHE A 288 -13.99 -2.04 17.13
CA PHE A 288 -13.35 -1.50 18.33
C PHE A 288 -13.97 -2.02 19.63
N ASP A 289 -15.06 -2.79 19.54
CA ASP A 289 -15.84 -3.34 20.66
C ASP A 289 -15.45 -4.78 21.04
N PHE A 290 -14.45 -5.36 20.37
CA PHE A 290 -13.90 -6.68 20.70
C PHE A 290 -12.39 -6.71 20.49
N SER A 291 -11.72 -7.73 21.01
CA SER A 291 -10.30 -8.00 20.80
C SER A 291 -10.04 -9.49 20.68
N LEU A 292 -9.21 -9.86 19.69
CA LEU A 292 -8.67 -11.21 19.58
C LEU A 292 -7.63 -11.43 20.68
N THR A 293 -7.72 -12.57 21.35
CA THR A 293 -6.71 -13.02 22.32
C THR A 293 -5.39 -13.34 21.64
N GLU A 294 -4.30 -13.44 22.41
CA GLU A 294 -2.99 -13.79 21.87
C GLU A 294 -3.00 -15.15 21.17
N GLU A 295 -3.69 -16.15 21.73
CA GLU A 295 -3.84 -17.47 21.12
C GLU A 295 -4.56 -17.39 19.77
N GLU A 296 -5.63 -16.61 19.67
CA GLU A 296 -6.39 -16.45 18.41
C GLU A 296 -5.62 -15.67 17.35
N MET A 297 -4.86 -14.65 17.78
CA MET A 297 -3.91 -13.96 16.90
C MET A 297 -2.85 -14.95 16.40
N ASN A 298 -2.33 -15.83 17.26
CA ASN A 298 -1.37 -16.87 16.88
C ASN A 298 -1.97 -17.88 15.91
N THR A 299 -3.22 -18.29 16.08
CA THR A 299 -3.93 -19.16 15.13
C THR A 299 -3.99 -18.54 13.73
N LEU A 300 -4.28 -17.24 13.62
CA LEU A 300 -4.24 -16.54 12.34
C LEU A 300 -2.80 -16.36 11.82
N ASP A 301 -1.83 -16.13 12.72
CA ASP A 301 -0.42 -15.96 12.35
C ASP A 301 0.21 -17.23 11.72
N LEU A 302 -0.34 -18.41 12.03
CA LEU A 302 0.07 -19.70 11.49
C LEU A 302 -0.40 -19.93 10.04
N LYS A 303 -1.29 -19.08 9.51
CA LYS A 303 -1.82 -19.21 8.14
C LYS A 303 -0.92 -18.60 7.05
N ASP A 304 0.25 -18.09 7.43
CA ASP A 304 1.17 -17.40 6.51
C ASP A 304 1.69 -18.32 5.39
N ASP A 305 1.14 -18.16 4.19
CA ASP A 305 1.56 -18.86 2.97
C ASP A 305 2.66 -18.09 2.22
N GLY A 306 3.13 -16.97 2.77
CA GLY A 306 4.16 -16.12 2.18
C GLY A 306 3.71 -15.57 0.81
N MET A 307 4.55 -15.72 -0.22
CA MET A 307 4.22 -15.23 -1.58
C MET A 307 3.02 -15.96 -2.22
N TRP A 308 2.52 -17.05 -1.63
CA TRP A 308 1.33 -17.73 -2.15
C TRP A 308 0.04 -17.23 -1.50
N GLY A 309 0.14 -16.51 -0.38
CA GLY A 309 -0.99 -15.88 0.31
C GLY A 309 -1.39 -14.52 -0.26
N HIS A 310 -0.76 -14.08 -1.35
CA HIS A 310 -1.26 -12.94 -2.13
C HIS A 310 -2.67 -13.27 -2.63
N SER A 311 -3.58 -12.31 -2.48
CA SER A 311 -4.95 -12.35 -2.96
C SER A 311 -4.93 -12.16 -4.48
N ARG A 312 -4.41 -13.17 -5.19
CA ARG A 312 -4.19 -13.26 -6.64
C ARG A 312 -4.48 -11.97 -7.40
N TRP A 313 -3.47 -11.14 -7.70
CA TRP A 313 -3.42 -10.30 -8.92
C TRP A 313 -2.02 -9.81 -9.30
N ASP A 314 -1.01 -9.90 -8.44
CA ASP A 314 0.38 -9.61 -8.84
C ASP A 314 1.32 -10.68 -8.29
N ILE A 315 1.51 -11.76 -9.06
CA ILE A 315 2.76 -12.50 -8.98
C ILE A 315 3.76 -11.62 -9.75
N PRO A 316 4.79 -11.03 -9.12
CA PRO A 316 5.87 -10.44 -9.88
C PRO A 316 6.45 -11.57 -10.73
N HIS A 317 6.27 -11.50 -12.05
CA HIS A 317 6.94 -12.43 -12.94
C HIS A 317 8.43 -12.40 -12.59
N ALA A 318 8.94 -13.57 -12.18
CA ALA A 318 10.31 -13.80 -11.76
C ALA A 318 11.35 -13.29 -12.78
#